data_AF-A0A7J5GS71-F1
#
_entry.id   AF-A0A7J5GS71-F1
#
_cell.length_a   1.000
_cell.length_b   1.000
_cell.length_c   1.000
_cell.angle_alpha   90.00
_cell.angle_beta   90.00
_cell.angle_gamma   90.00
#
_symmetry.space_group_name_H-M   'P 1'
#
loop_
_entity.id
_entity.type
_entity.pdbx_description
1 polymer ?
#
loop_
_entity_poly.entity_id
_entity_poly.type
_entity_poly.pdbx_seq_one_letter_code
_entity_poly.pdbx_strand_id
1 'polypeptide(L)' 'CLDWCFERWPNVRVDTHRDNKVMQHILTKYGFQRCGIIYVKNGTERIAYQMERLHGGVEESDRTEV' A
#
# COMPACT_ATOMS: atom_id res chain seq x y z
N CYS A 1 -0.31 -8.83 -7.35
CA CYS A 1 1.04 -8.24 -7.19
C CYS A 1 1.20 -7.55 -5.84
N LEU A 2 0.25 -6.71 -5.38
CA LEU A 2 0.35 -6.05 -4.07
C LEU A 2 0.32 -7.04 -2.89
N ASP A 3 -0.48 -8.10 -2.96
CA ASP A 3 -0.49 -9.12 -1.90
C ASP A 3 0.87 -9.80 -1.72
N TRP A 4 1.59 -10.10 -2.81
CA TRP A 4 2.96 -10.62 -2.75
C TRP A 4 3.93 -9.66 -2.04
N CYS A 5 3.74 -8.34 -2.19
CA CYS A 5 4.50 -7.33 -1.44
C CYS A 5 4.14 -7.38 0.05
N PHE A 6 2.84 -7.47 0.37
CA PHE A 6 2.37 -7.50 1.77
C PHE A 6 2.71 -8.79 2.51
N GLU A 7 2.90 -9.91 1.82
CA GLU A 7 3.47 -11.15 2.39
C GLU A 7 4.90 -10.96 2.91
N ARG A 8 5.64 -9.97 2.39
CA ARG A 8 7.06 -9.74 2.71
C ARG A 8 7.29 -8.50 3.54
N TRP A 9 6.46 -7.48 3.32
CA TRP A 9 6.59 -6.17 3.96
C TRP A 9 5.23 -5.66 4.40
N PRO A 10 5.03 -5.38 5.71
CA PRO A 10 3.74 -4.96 6.25
C PRO A 10 3.39 -3.54 5.84
N ASN A 11 4.38 -2.73 5.48
CA ASN A 11 4.21 -1.32 5.12
C ASN A 11 4.65 -1.12 3.67
N VAL A 12 3.72 -0.69 2.83
CA VAL A 12 3.96 -0.37 1.42
C VAL A 12 3.58 1.07 1.16
N ARG A 13 4.46 1.78 0.43
CA ARG A 13 4.25 3.17 0.00
C ARG A 13 4.23 3.25 -1.52
N VAL A 14 3.33 4.06 -2.06
CA VAL A 14 3.16 4.27 -3.51
C VAL A 14 2.96 5.76 -3.75
N ASP A 15 3.54 6.28 -4.84
CA ASP A 15 3.28 7.65 -5.28
C ASP A 15 2.64 7.68 -6.68
N THR A 16 1.89 8.74 -6.96
CA THR A 16 1.32 8.94 -8.30
C THR A 16 1.20 10.43 -8.65
N HIS A 17 1.04 10.72 -9.94
CA HIS A 17 0.81 12.07 -10.41
C HIS A 17 -0.56 12.61 -9.99
N ARG A 18 -0.65 13.93 -9.80
CA ARG A 18 -1.88 14.66 -9.48
C ARG A 18 -3.01 14.43 -10.49
N ASP A 19 -2.67 14.20 -11.75
CA ASP A 19 -3.65 14.04 -12.83
C ASP A 19 -3.98 12.58 -13.13
N ASN A 20 -3.23 11.62 -12.56
CA ASN A 20 -3.55 10.20 -12.68
C ASN A 20 -4.69 9.81 -11.73
N LYS A 21 -5.89 10.33 -12.03
CA LYS A 21 -7.10 10.12 -11.22
C LYS A 21 -7.49 8.65 -11.13
N VAL A 22 -7.20 7.87 -12.16
CA VAL A 22 -7.43 6.42 -12.18
C VAL A 22 -6.59 5.74 -11.10
N MET A 23 -5.28 6.02 -11.03
CA MET A 23 -4.43 5.41 -10.00
C MET A 23 -4.81 5.88 -8.60
N GLN A 24 -5.16 7.17 -8.42
CA GLN A 24 -5.63 7.69 -7.13
C GLN A 24 -6.88 6.94 -6.66
N HIS A 25 -7.84 6.70 -7.56
CA HIS A 25 -9.05 5.93 -7.26
C HIS A 25 -8.75 4.46 -6.94
N ILE A 26 -7.84 3.82 -7.68
CA ILE A 26 -7.44 2.43 -7.42
C ILE A 26 -6.79 2.30 -6.04
N LEU A 27 -5.86 3.21 -5.69
CA LEU A 27 -5.17 3.19 -4.40
C LEU A 27 -6.15 3.36 -3.24
N THR A 28 -7.04 4.35 -3.30
CA THR A 28 -8.02 4.57 -2.23
C THR A 28 -9.01 3.42 -2.12
N LYS A 29 -9.48 2.87 -3.24
CA LYS A 29 -10.38 1.70 -3.27
C LYS A 29 -9.72 0.44 -2.67
N TYR A 30 -8.41 0.27 -2.87
CA TYR A 30 -7.67 -0.85 -2.29
C TYR A 30 -7.41 -0.70 -0.79
N GLY A 31 -7.49 0.52 -0.24
CA GLY A 31 -7.28 0.81 1.18
C GLY A 31 -6.00 1.59 1.50
N PHE A 32 -5.25 2.05 0.49
CA PHE A 32 -4.13 2.96 0.73
C PHE A 32 -4.63 4.33 1.18
N GLN A 33 -3.93 4.91 2.17
CA GLN A 33 -4.23 6.23 2.70
C GLN A 33 -3.27 7.26 2.13
N ARG A 34 -3.80 8.41 1.68
CA ARG A 34 -2.97 9.55 1.26
C ARG A 34 -2.20 10.06 2.48
N CYS A 35 -0.88 10.09 2.40
CA CYS A 35 0.00 10.44 3.52
C CYS A 35 0.86 11.70 3.28
N GLY A 36 0.78 12.32 2.09
CA GLY A 36 1.51 13.56 1.83
C GLY A 36 1.74 13.87 0.36
N ILE A 37 2.63 14.83 0.11
CA ILE A 37 3.20 15.14 -1.21
C ILE A 37 4.71 14.95 -1.10
N ILE A 38 5.31 14.30 -2.10
CA ILE A 38 6.77 14.22 -2.24
C ILE A 38 7.21 14.96 -3.50
N TYR A 39 8.47 15.40 -3.50
CA TYR A 39 9.13 15.99 -4.65
C TYR A 39 10.15 14.99 -5.20
N VAL A 40 10.02 14.64 -6.47
CA VAL A 40 11.01 13.77 -7.14
C VAL A 40 12.17 14.61 -7.70
N LYS A 41 13.23 13.95 -8.19
CA LYS A 41 14.48 14.60 -8.63
C LYS A 41 14.30 15.77 -9.61
N ASN A 42 13.27 15.72 -10.46
CA ASN A 42 12.98 16.80 -11.42
C ASN A 42 12.13 17.95 -10.85
N GLY A 43 11.92 17.99 -9.52
CA GLY A 43 11.15 19.01 -8.83
C GLY A 43 9.62 18.86 -8.95
N THR A 44 9.11 17.86 -9.68
CA THR A 44 7.67 17.68 -9.82
C THR A 44 7.06 16.99 -8.60
N GLU A 45 5.85 17.39 -8.23
CA GLU A 45 5.10 16.81 -7.11
C GLU A 45 4.55 15.41 -7.45
N ARG A 46 4.48 14.56 -6.43
CA ARG A 46 3.70 13.31 -6.45
C ARG A 46 2.86 13.21 -5.19
N ILE A 47 1.64 12.70 -5.34
CA ILE A 47 0.79 12.37 -4.20
C ILE A 47 1.27 11.05 -3.62
N ALA A 48 1.64 11.05 -2.35
CA ALA A 48 2.11 9.86 -1.65
C ALA A 48 0.96 9.17 -0.91
N TYR A 49 0.97 7.85 -0.98
CA TYR A 49 0.05 6.94 -0.34
C TYR A 49 0.82 5.90 0.46
N GLN A 50 0.23 5.43 1.57
CA GLN A 50 0.79 4.41 2.44
C GLN A 50 -0.32 3.45 2.89
N MET A 51 0.04 2.18 3.01
CA MET A 51 -0.80 1.19 3.67
C MET A 51 0.06 0.31 4.57
N GLU A 52 -0.38 0.19 5.82
CA GLU A 52 0.20 -0.68 6.82
C GLU A 52 -0.79 -1.82 7.10
N ARG A 53 -0.33 -3.05 6.93
CA ARG A 53 -1.00 -4.24 7.47
C ARG A 53 -0.31 -4.57 8.78
N LEU A 54 -1.08 -4.81 9.83
CA LEU A 54 -0.53 -5.40 11.05
C LEU A 54 0.08 -6.75 10.66
N HIS A 55 1.30 -7.04 11.08
CA HIS A 55 1.76 -8.42 11.09
C HIS A 55 0.87 -9.15 12.09
N GLY A 56 -0.19 -9.79 11.60
CA GLY A 56 -0.83 -10.85 12.35
C GLY A 56 0.22 -11.93 12.55
N GLY A 57 0.58 -12.18 13.81
CA GLY A 57 1.25 -13.42 14.17
C GLY A 57 0.49 -14.58 13.53
N VAL A 58 1.23 -15.57 13.07
CA VAL A 58 0.64 -16.82 12.64
C VAL A 58 -0.18 -17.36 13.82
N GLU A 59 -1.51 -17.31 13.75
CA GLU A 59 -2.31 -18.26 14.53
C GLU A 59 -2.26 -19.59 13.78
N GLU A 60 -1.18 -20.31 14.04
CA GLU A 60 -1.02 -21.70 13.65
C GLU A 60 -1.83 -22.57 14.62
N SER A 61 -3.15 -22.64 14.44
CA SER A 61 -3.98 -23.81 14.83
C SER A 61 -5.44 -23.65 14.43
N ASP A 62 -5.71 -23.58 13.12
CA ASP A 62 -6.97 -24.12 12.58
C ASP A 62 -6.67 -25.36 11.71
N ARG A 63 -5.83 -26.24 12.25
CA ARG A 63 -5.60 -27.58 11.71
C ARG A 63 -6.52 -28.54 12.45
N THR A 64 -7.78 -28.54 12.03
CA THR A 64 -8.78 -29.55 12.38
C THR A 64 -8.31 -30.93 11.86
N GLU A 65 -8.29 -31.91 12.77
CA GLU A 65 -8.41 -33.37 12.62
C GLU A 65 -7.55 -34.13 11.58
N VAL A 66 -6.59 -34.93 12.06
CA VAL A 66 -6.61 -36.42 12.13
C VAL A 66 -5.47 -36.94 13.02
#